data_AF-T1AU96-F1
#
_entry.id   AF-T1AU96-F1
#
_cell.length_a   1.000
_cell.length_b   1.000
_cell.length_c   1.000
_cell.angle_alpha   90.00
_cell.angle_beta   90.00
_cell.angle_gamma   90.00
#
_symmetry.space_group_name_H-M   'P 1'
#
loop_
_entity.id
_entity.type
_entity.pdbx_description
1 polymer ?
#
loop_
_entity_poly.entity_id
_entity_poly.type
_entity_poly.pdbx_seq_one_letter_code
_entity_poly.pdbx_strand_id
1 'polypeptide(L)'
;MIIESVELDNFKSFGNKKRILFHDGFTVITGPNGSGKSNIGDAMLFVLGIRSSKAIRADRLPDLIHKVPPGKKQGTSCSVTIVMDSQDKAQPEDERKTRITREISVDDNQECKSTYYINGVRAKRGDVETVLDNAQIYLDAYSFVLQGDINNLVKMTGTERRKLLESIAGIENYNIQIEKAQSDIDGIEDNLSKIQILIDETQR
;
A
#
# COMPACT_ATOMS: atom_id res chain seq x y z
N MET A 1 13.44 -2.40 10.51
CA MET A 1 12.23 -1.56 10.72
C MET A 1 11.11 -2.43 11.26
N ILE A 2 10.38 -1.96 12.27
CA ILE A 2 9.22 -2.64 12.87
C ILE A 2 8.03 -1.69 12.94
N ILE A 3 6.82 -2.23 13.01
CA ILE A 3 5.62 -1.42 13.27
C ILE A 3 5.52 -1.23 14.79
N GLU A 4 5.57 0.01 15.26
CA GLU A 4 5.40 0.36 16.68
C GLU A 4 3.92 0.50 17.03
N SER A 5 3.14 1.13 16.15
CA SER A 5 1.72 1.33 16.40
C SER A 5 0.89 1.57 15.15
N VAL A 6 -0.39 1.21 15.24
CA VAL A 6 -1.43 1.59 14.28
C VAL A 6 -2.45 2.47 15.01
N GLU A 7 -2.63 3.69 14.53
CA GLU A 7 -3.66 4.61 14.99
C GLU A 7 -4.80 4.61 13.97
N LEU A 8 -6.03 4.40 14.43
CA LEU A 8 -7.25 4.42 13.62
C LEU A 8 -8.15 5.53 14.14
N ASP A 9 -8.74 6.30 13.23
CA ASP A 9 -9.76 7.28 13.56
C ASP A 9 -10.93 7.17 12.59
N ASN A 10 -12.12 6.96 13.15
CA ASN A 10 -13.38 6.81 12.43
C ASN A 10 -13.34 5.76 11.28
N PHE A 11 -12.58 4.67 11.45
CA PHE A 11 -12.32 3.66 10.42
C PHE A 11 -13.11 2.36 10.68
N LYS A 12 -14.00 1.97 9.77
CA LYS A 12 -14.83 0.76 9.82
C LYS A 12 -15.55 0.54 11.15
N SER A 13 -15.11 -0.41 11.97
CA SER A 13 -15.69 -0.68 13.30
C SER A 13 -15.18 0.27 14.39
N PHE A 14 -14.13 1.04 14.11
CA PHE A 14 -13.47 1.94 15.05
C PHE A 14 -13.99 3.37 14.88
N GLY A 15 -15.11 3.71 15.53
CA GLY A 15 -15.73 5.04 15.43
C GLY A 15 -15.03 6.16 16.19
N ASN A 16 -14.10 5.83 17.08
CA ASN A 16 -13.30 6.80 17.84
C ASN A 16 -11.82 6.57 17.58
N LYS A 17 -11.00 7.60 17.81
CA LYS A 17 -9.55 7.45 17.77
C LYS A 17 -9.06 6.35 18.71
N LYS A 18 -8.33 5.38 18.16
CA LYS A 18 -7.73 4.25 18.88
C LYS A 18 -6.29 4.08 18.42
N ARG A 19 -5.38 3.85 19.37
CA ARG A 19 -3.99 3.49 19.12
C ARG A 19 -3.76 2.06 19.58
N ILE A 20 -3.28 1.23 18.67
CA ILE A 20 -2.91 -0.16 18.91
C ILE A 20 -1.38 -0.20 18.91
N LEU A 21 -0.79 -0.63 20.01
CA LEU A 21 0.65 -0.78 20.17
C LEU A 21 1.05 -2.20 19.76
N PHE A 22 2.16 -2.30 19.05
CA PHE A 22 2.83 -3.55 18.75
C PHE A 22 4.14 -3.58 19.52
N HIS A 23 4.41 -4.74 20.12
CA HIS A 23 5.65 -4.97 20.86
C HIS A 23 6.54 -5.89 20.05
N ASP A 24 7.84 -5.84 20.35
CA ASP A 24 8.80 -6.77 19.77
C ASP A 24 8.41 -8.22 20.04
N GLY A 25 8.58 -9.05 19.02
CA GLY A 25 8.25 -10.47 19.05
C GLY A 25 6.86 -10.74 18.46
N PHE A 26 6.02 -11.45 19.21
CA PHE A 26 4.78 -12.02 18.69
C PHE A 26 3.55 -11.34 19.31
N THR A 27 2.79 -10.62 18.48
CA THR A 27 1.55 -9.96 18.89
C THR A 27 0.33 -10.76 18.42
N VAL A 28 -0.56 -11.13 19.35
CA VAL A 28 -1.82 -11.83 19.04
C VAL A 28 -2.99 -10.89 19.23
N ILE A 29 -3.81 -10.75 18.19
CA ILE A 29 -5.07 -10.01 18.24
C ILE A 29 -6.21 -11.01 18.32
N THR A 30 -6.94 -11.00 19.44
CA THR A 30 -8.07 -11.91 19.69
C THR A 30 -9.34 -11.15 20.02
N GLY A 31 -10.48 -11.79 19.83
CA GLY A 31 -11.79 -11.25 20.15
C GLY A 31 -12.94 -11.99 19.44
N PRO A 32 -14.19 -11.78 19.89
CA PRO A 32 -15.37 -12.39 19.28
C PRO A 32 -15.48 -12.14 17.78
N ASN A 33 -16.25 -12.96 17.07
CA ASN A 33 -16.57 -12.68 15.67
C ASN A 33 -17.37 -11.37 15.56
N GLY A 34 -17.06 -10.54 14.57
CA GLY A 34 -17.65 -9.21 14.40
C GLY A 34 -17.06 -8.10 15.29
N SER A 35 -16.11 -8.39 16.18
CA SER A 35 -15.47 -7.38 17.06
C SER A 35 -14.55 -6.38 16.35
N GLY A 36 -14.32 -6.54 15.04
CA GLY A 36 -13.45 -5.65 14.26
C GLY A 36 -11.98 -6.06 14.21
N LYS A 37 -11.60 -7.23 14.74
CA LYS A 37 -10.22 -7.75 14.70
C LYS A 37 -9.58 -7.70 13.31
N SER A 38 -10.28 -8.17 12.28
CA SER A 38 -9.77 -8.18 10.91
C SER A 38 -9.69 -6.77 10.30
N ASN A 39 -10.45 -5.79 10.81
CA ASN A 39 -10.38 -4.40 10.35
C ASN A 39 -9.06 -3.73 10.73
N ILE A 40 -8.30 -4.26 11.70
CA ILE A 40 -6.94 -3.80 12.01
C ILE A 40 -6.01 -4.14 10.84
N GLY A 41 -6.10 -5.37 10.31
CA GLY A 41 -5.40 -5.75 9.09
C GLY A 41 -5.81 -4.87 7.91
N ASP A 42 -7.11 -4.67 7.70
CA ASP A 42 -7.60 -3.79 6.63
C ASP A 42 -7.06 -2.36 6.76
N ALA A 43 -6.95 -1.83 7.99
CA ALA A 43 -6.39 -0.50 8.24
C ALA A 43 -4.91 -0.44 7.84
N MET A 44 -4.14 -1.48 8.15
CA MET A 44 -2.73 -1.57 7.73
C MET A 44 -2.60 -1.63 6.20
N LEU A 45 -3.37 -2.49 5.53
CA LEU A 45 -3.39 -2.56 4.06
C LEU A 45 -3.81 -1.23 3.43
N PHE A 46 -4.77 -0.55 4.05
CA PHE A 46 -5.28 0.74 3.61
C PHE A 46 -4.20 1.80 3.64
N VAL A 47 -3.50 1.98 4.77
CA VAL A 47 -2.48 3.02 4.90
C VAL A 47 -1.22 2.73 4.10
N LEU A 48 -0.86 1.46 3.92
CA LEU A 48 0.28 1.07 3.10
C LEU A 48 -0.01 1.20 1.59
N GLY A 49 -1.28 1.32 1.20
CA GLY A 49 -1.64 1.75 -0.16
C GLY A 49 -1.92 0.64 -1.15
N ILE A 50 -2.38 -0.54 -0.67
CA ILE A 50 -2.86 -1.61 -1.56
C ILE A 50 -3.98 -1.08 -2.46
N ARG A 51 -3.82 -1.30 -3.76
CA ARG A 51 -4.62 -0.67 -4.82
C ARG A 51 -6.07 -1.14 -4.86
N SER A 52 -6.37 -2.32 -4.33
CA SER A 52 -7.68 -2.95 -4.47
C SER A 52 -8.57 -2.69 -3.25
N SER A 53 -9.68 -1.99 -3.46
CA SER A 53 -10.74 -1.85 -2.45
C SER A 53 -11.31 -3.21 -2.01
N LYS A 54 -11.30 -4.20 -2.92
CA LYS A 54 -11.66 -5.60 -2.61
C LYS A 54 -10.71 -6.24 -1.61
N ALA A 55 -9.40 -5.95 -1.68
CA ALA A 55 -8.42 -6.46 -0.71
C ALA A 55 -8.69 -5.90 0.70
N ILE A 56 -9.22 -4.67 0.77
CA ILE A 56 -9.60 -4.00 2.02
C ILE A 56 -11.07 -4.32 2.37
N ARG A 57 -11.74 -5.27 1.69
CA ARG A 57 -13.12 -5.69 1.95
C ARG A 57 -14.10 -4.52 2.02
N ALA A 58 -14.02 -3.62 1.05
CA ALA A 58 -14.92 -2.49 0.87
C ALA A 58 -15.28 -2.31 -0.60
N ASP A 59 -16.54 -1.97 -0.89
CA ASP A 59 -16.99 -1.76 -2.27
C ASP A 59 -16.48 -0.40 -2.79
N ARG A 60 -16.59 0.65 -1.96
CA ARG A 60 -16.07 1.99 -2.25
C ARG A 60 -15.22 2.52 -1.10
N LEU A 61 -14.31 3.46 -1.39
CA LEU A 61 -13.47 4.08 -0.35
C LEU A 61 -14.27 4.76 0.78
N PRO A 62 -15.39 5.48 0.53
CA PRO A 62 -16.24 6.01 1.60
C PRO A 62 -16.80 4.96 2.56
N ASP A 63 -16.94 3.70 2.12
CA ASP A 63 -17.43 2.62 2.99
C ASP A 63 -16.43 2.22 4.08
N LEU A 64 -15.20 2.74 4.03
CA LEU A 64 -14.19 2.63 5.08
C LEU A 64 -14.47 3.57 6.26
N ILE A 65 -15.30 4.59 6.10
CA ILE A 65 -15.70 5.50 7.18
C ILE A 65 -16.68 4.76 8.10
N HIS A 66 -16.47 4.85 9.41
CA HIS A 66 -17.33 4.20 10.39
C HIS A 66 -18.79 4.64 10.24
N LYS A 67 -19.68 3.67 10.06
CA LYS A 67 -21.11 3.90 9.89
C LYS A 67 -21.78 3.96 11.26
N VAL A 68 -22.47 5.07 11.54
CA VAL A 68 -23.25 5.22 12.77
C VAL A 68 -24.71 4.79 12.55
N PRO A 69 -25.43 4.40 13.62
CA PRO A 69 -26.86 4.09 13.52
C PRO A 69 -27.69 5.27 12.97
N PRO A 70 -28.86 4.98 12.37
CA PRO A 70 -29.79 6.02 11.92
C PRO A 70 -30.12 7.01 13.04
N GLY A 71 -30.09 8.31 12.74
CA GLY A 71 -30.36 9.38 13.70
C GLY A 71 -29.13 9.99 14.38
N LYS A 72 -27.92 9.46 14.13
CA LYS A 72 -26.65 10.11 14.51
C LYS A 72 -25.98 10.75 13.30
N LYS A 73 -25.27 11.86 13.52
CA LYS A 73 -24.51 12.55 12.47
C LYS A 73 -23.37 11.64 11.99
N GLN A 74 -23.39 11.30 10.71
CA GLN A 74 -22.37 10.49 10.05
C GLN A 74 -21.07 11.30 9.95
N GLY A 75 -19.93 10.67 10.27
CA GLY A 75 -18.62 11.27 10.04
C GLY A 75 -18.33 11.37 8.54
N THR A 76 -17.64 12.43 8.13
CA THR A 76 -17.28 12.69 6.72
C THR A 76 -15.84 12.30 6.41
N SER A 77 -15.03 11.93 7.40
CA SER A 77 -13.65 11.51 7.18
C SER A 77 -13.24 10.34 8.06
N CYS A 78 -12.21 9.62 7.64
CA CYS A 78 -11.50 8.64 8.44
C CYS A 78 -10.01 8.72 8.16
N SER A 79 -9.19 8.34 9.13
CA SER A 79 -7.74 8.28 8.95
C SER A 79 -7.14 7.05 9.61
N VAL A 80 -6.06 6.56 9.02
CA VAL A 80 -5.23 5.52 9.62
C VAL A 80 -3.79 5.99 9.54
N THR A 81 -3.06 5.84 10.65
CA THR A 81 -1.63 6.12 10.73
C THR A 81 -0.89 4.88 11.18
N ILE A 82 0.12 4.47 10.43
CA ILE A 82 1.13 3.52 10.87
C ILE A 82 2.35 4.30 11.35
N VAL A 83 2.87 3.92 12.51
CA VAL A 83 4.15 4.39 13.03
C VAL A 83 5.12 3.22 12.98
N MET A 84 6.22 3.42 12.24
CA MET A 84 7.29 2.45 12.11
C MET A 84 8.55 3.00 12.77
N ASP A 85 9.33 2.09 13.35
CA ASP A 85 10.58 2.39 14.04
C ASP A 85 11.72 1.65 13.33
N SER A 86 12.78 2.36 12.93
CA SER A 86 13.95 1.74 12.31
C SER A 86 14.70 0.81 13.28
N GLN A 87 14.49 0.97 14.59
CA GLN A 87 15.25 0.33 15.69
C GLN A 87 16.74 0.70 15.71
N ASP A 88 17.15 1.71 14.94
CA ASP A 88 18.51 2.22 14.98
C ASP A 88 18.70 3.10 16.23
N LYS A 89 19.37 2.54 17.24
CA LYS A 89 19.64 3.24 18.51
C LYS A 89 20.66 4.37 18.37
N ALA A 90 21.35 4.48 17.25
CA ALA A 90 22.26 5.59 16.97
C ALA A 90 21.51 6.86 16.53
N GLN A 91 20.26 6.72 16.05
CA GLN A 91 19.44 7.84 15.62
C GLN A 91 18.57 8.38 16.77
N PRO A 92 18.31 9.70 16.80
CA PRO A 92 17.29 10.29 17.66
C PRO A 92 15.92 9.64 17.46
N GLU A 93 15.10 9.59 18.50
CA GLU A 93 13.78 8.95 18.46
C GLU A 93 12.83 9.55 17.40
N ASP A 94 12.94 10.85 17.14
CA ASP A 94 12.11 11.51 16.13
C ASP A 94 12.56 11.19 14.70
N GLU A 95 13.85 10.90 14.49
CA GLU A 95 14.39 10.55 13.18
C GLU A 95 14.23 9.06 12.87
N ARG A 96 14.28 8.21 13.90
CA ARG A 96 14.07 6.76 13.74
C ARG A 96 12.61 6.40 13.41
N LYS A 97 11.67 7.29 13.76
CA LYS A 97 10.22 7.06 13.60
C LYS A 97 9.70 7.62 12.30
N THR A 98 9.10 6.74 11.51
CA THR A 98 8.39 7.11 10.28
C THR A 98 6.89 6.94 10.48
N ARG A 99 6.14 8.03 10.34
CA ARG A 99 4.68 8.06 10.43
C ARG A 99 4.09 8.16 9.03
N ILE A 100 3.36 7.15 8.61
CA ILE A 100 2.61 7.16 7.35
C ILE A 100 1.13 7.27 7.70
N THR A 101 0.48 8.32 7.26
CA THR A 101 -0.96 8.53 7.44
C THR A 101 -1.67 8.53 6.10
N ARG A 102 -2.79 7.82 6.03
CA ARG A 102 -3.73 7.91 4.92
C ARG A 102 -5.08 8.37 5.45
N GLU A 103 -5.59 9.43 4.87
CA GLU A 103 -6.87 10.04 5.20
C GLU A 103 -7.82 9.93 4.00
N ILE A 104 -9.08 9.68 4.28
CA ILE A 104 -10.19 9.85 3.35
C ILE A 104 -11.12 10.91 3.93
N SER A 105 -11.52 11.85 3.09
CA SER A 105 -12.60 12.81 3.38
C SER A 105 -13.61 12.77 2.24
N VAL A 106 -14.89 12.80 2.59
CA VAL A 106 -16.02 12.88 1.67
C VAL A 106 -16.65 14.25 1.83
N ASP A 107 -16.83 14.95 0.72
CA ASP A 107 -17.50 16.25 0.70
C ASP A 107 -19.03 16.12 0.58
N ASP A 108 -19.72 17.26 0.59
CA ASP A 108 -21.18 17.31 0.50
C ASP A 108 -21.72 16.79 -0.85
N ASN A 109 -20.88 16.77 -1.90
CA ASN A 109 -21.20 16.24 -3.23
C ASN A 109 -20.93 14.73 -3.35
N GLN A 110 -20.58 14.07 -2.23
CA GLN A 110 -20.16 12.67 -2.17
C GLN A 110 -18.86 12.36 -2.94
N GLU A 111 -18.05 13.38 -3.25
CA GLU A 111 -16.72 13.17 -3.80
C GLU A 111 -15.76 12.75 -2.70
N CYS A 112 -15.01 11.68 -2.97
CA CYS A 112 -14.05 11.10 -2.04
C CYS A 112 -12.64 11.60 -2.38
N LYS A 113 -12.03 12.29 -1.43
CA LYS A 113 -10.62 12.71 -1.50
C LYS A 113 -9.78 11.83 -0.60
N SER A 114 -8.79 11.15 -1.17
CA SER A 114 -7.78 10.41 -0.42
C SER A 114 -6.46 11.18 -0.40
N THR A 115 -5.89 11.39 0.78
CA THR A 115 -4.64 12.13 0.97
C THR A 115 -3.67 11.31 1.81
N TYR A 116 -2.39 11.30 1.41
CA TYR A 116 -1.32 10.72 2.20
C TYR A 116 -0.52 11.81 2.91
N TYR A 117 0.01 11.45 4.07
CA TYR A 117 0.98 12.25 4.80
C TYR A 117 2.13 11.35 5.28
N ILE A 118 3.35 11.87 5.21
CA ILE A 118 4.55 11.25 5.75
C ILE A 118 5.09 12.23 6.79
N ASN A 119 5.20 11.80 8.05
CA ASN A 119 5.61 12.63 9.18
C ASN A 119 4.80 13.94 9.30
N GLY A 120 3.51 13.88 8.96
CA GLY A 120 2.60 15.03 8.98
C GLY A 120 2.66 15.94 7.74
N VAL A 121 3.61 15.72 6.83
CA VAL A 121 3.73 16.46 5.56
C VAL A 121 2.97 15.74 4.47
N ARG A 122 2.17 16.48 3.69
CA ARG A 122 1.39 15.91 2.59
C ARG A 122 2.32 15.28 1.55
N ALA A 123 2.04 14.04 1.18
CA ALA A 123 2.87 13.24 0.28
C ALA A 123 2.02 12.66 -0.86
N LYS A 124 2.69 12.32 -1.97
CA LYS A 124 2.09 11.52 -3.03
C LYS A 124 2.22 10.04 -2.68
N ARG A 125 1.39 9.22 -3.31
CA ARG A 125 1.44 7.76 -3.17
C ARG A 125 2.81 7.19 -3.56
N GLY A 126 3.45 7.72 -4.60
CA GLY A 126 4.78 7.27 -5.02
C GLY A 126 5.87 7.55 -3.98
N ASP A 127 5.73 8.61 -3.18
CA ASP A 127 6.66 8.90 -2.09
C ASP A 127 6.49 7.86 -0.96
N VAL A 128 5.24 7.45 -0.69
CA VAL A 128 4.94 6.37 0.26
C VAL A 128 5.51 5.04 -0.23
N GLU A 129 5.33 4.69 -1.51
CA GLU A 129 5.95 3.49 -2.11
C GLU A 129 7.47 3.51 -1.94
N THR A 130 8.12 4.64 -2.24
CA THR A 130 9.57 4.80 -2.08
C THR A 130 10.02 4.61 -0.62
N VAL A 131 9.26 5.12 0.35
CA VAL A 131 9.55 4.91 1.78
C VAL A 131 9.43 3.43 2.17
N LEU A 132 8.40 2.74 1.66
CA LEU A 132 8.20 1.32 1.92
C LEU A 132 9.29 0.46 1.28
N ASP A 133 9.70 0.79 0.05
CA ASP A 133 10.78 0.09 -0.65
C ASP A 133 12.13 0.25 0.06
N ASN A 134 12.45 1.47 0.51
CA ASN A 134 13.65 1.74 1.31
C ASN A 134 13.63 1.01 2.66
N ALA A 135 12.44 0.80 3.22
CA ALA A 135 12.23 0.02 4.43
C ALA A 135 12.20 -1.50 4.18
N GLN A 136 12.31 -1.94 2.91
CA GLN A 136 12.13 -3.33 2.47
C GLN A 136 10.77 -3.93 2.89
N ILE A 137 9.74 -3.10 2.95
CA ILE A 137 8.37 -3.52 3.24
C ILE A 137 7.62 -3.67 1.92
N TYR A 138 7.58 -4.89 1.42
CA TYR A 138 6.88 -5.21 0.17
C TYR A 138 5.45 -5.64 0.47
N LEU A 139 4.48 -4.90 -0.08
CA LEU A 139 3.05 -5.16 0.09
C LEU A 139 2.61 -6.49 -0.55
N ASP A 140 3.25 -6.88 -1.64
CA ASP A 140 2.94 -8.10 -2.39
C ASP A 140 3.73 -9.32 -1.89
N ALA A 141 4.84 -9.13 -1.16
CA ALA A 141 5.69 -10.23 -0.71
C ALA A 141 5.28 -10.74 0.68
N TYR A 142 4.13 -11.42 0.79
CA TYR A 142 3.63 -12.20 1.96
C TYR A 142 3.77 -11.60 3.38
N SER A 143 4.17 -10.34 3.52
CA SER A 143 4.23 -9.61 4.79
C SER A 143 2.84 -9.48 5.39
N PHE A 144 1.81 -9.56 4.52
CA PHE A 144 0.42 -9.72 4.86
C PHE A 144 -0.10 -11.03 4.30
N VAL A 145 -0.61 -11.89 5.19
CA VAL A 145 -1.36 -13.09 4.80
C VAL A 145 -2.81 -12.87 5.20
N LEU A 146 -3.66 -12.67 4.19
CA LEU A 146 -5.08 -12.40 4.36
C LEU A 146 -5.90 -13.68 4.33
N GLN A 147 -7.14 -13.54 4.78
CA GLN A 147 -8.11 -14.60 4.68
C GLN A 147 -8.39 -14.94 3.21
N GLY A 148 -8.14 -16.20 2.84
CA GLY A 148 -8.30 -16.68 1.47
C GLY A 148 -7.00 -16.79 0.68
N ASP A 149 -5.91 -16.17 1.14
CA ASP A 149 -4.61 -16.24 0.46
C ASP A 149 -4.05 -17.66 0.42
N ILE A 150 -4.32 -18.46 1.45
CA ILE A 150 -3.94 -19.89 1.47
C ILE A 150 -4.61 -20.64 0.31
N ASN A 151 -5.90 -20.39 0.05
CA ASN A 151 -6.60 -21.03 -1.06
C ASN A 151 -6.06 -20.56 -2.41
N ASN A 152 -5.68 -19.28 -2.52
CA ASN A 152 -5.05 -18.74 -3.72
C ASN A 152 -3.68 -19.38 -3.95
N LEU A 153 -2.85 -19.50 -2.92
CA LEU A 153 -1.53 -20.14 -2.97
C LEU A 153 -1.61 -21.60 -3.46
N VAL A 154 -2.62 -22.36 -3.01
CA VAL A 154 -2.82 -23.74 -3.45
C VAL A 154 -3.27 -23.81 -4.91
N LYS A 155 -4.05 -22.82 -5.38
CA LYS A 155 -4.57 -22.75 -6.76
C LYS A 155 -3.63 -22.08 -7.76
N MET A 156 -2.53 -21.47 -7.29
CA MET A 156 -1.58 -20.76 -8.13
C MET A 156 -1.03 -21.65 -9.24
N THR A 157 -1.01 -21.10 -10.46
CA THR A 157 -0.33 -21.68 -11.60
C THR A 157 1.20 -21.66 -11.41
N GLY A 158 1.92 -22.49 -12.17
CA GLY A 158 3.38 -22.53 -12.11
C GLY A 158 4.03 -21.17 -12.41
N THR A 159 3.45 -20.40 -13.33
CA THR A 159 3.92 -19.05 -13.70
C THR A 159 3.72 -18.05 -12.57
N GLU A 160 2.54 -18.04 -11.94
CA GLU A 160 2.27 -17.15 -10.78
C GLU A 160 3.20 -17.50 -9.61
N ARG A 161 3.38 -18.79 -9.33
CA ARG A 161 4.30 -19.25 -8.28
C ARG A 161 5.75 -18.87 -8.58
N ARG A 162 6.18 -18.91 -9.84
CA ARG A 162 7.52 -18.47 -10.24
C ARG A 162 7.69 -16.96 -10.00
N LYS A 163 6.76 -16.13 -10.48
CA LYS A 163 6.80 -14.68 -10.27
C LYS A 163 6.90 -14.32 -8.80
N LEU A 164 6.15 -15.04 -7.98
CA LEU A 164 6.21 -14.91 -6.53
C LEU A 164 7.60 -15.22 -5.96
N LEU A 165 8.24 -16.30 -6.40
CA LEU A 165 9.60 -16.62 -5.94
C LEU A 165 10.62 -15.56 -6.40
N GLU A 166 10.43 -15.01 -7.60
CA GLU A 166 11.26 -13.92 -8.13
C GLU A 166 11.13 -12.63 -7.31
N SER A 167 9.92 -12.30 -6.84
CA SER A 167 9.72 -11.12 -5.98
C SER A 167 10.34 -11.31 -4.59
N ILE A 168 10.20 -12.48 -3.98
CA ILE A 168 10.86 -12.82 -2.69
C ILE A 168 12.38 -12.81 -2.84
N ALA A 169 12.90 -13.26 -3.98
CA ALA A 169 14.33 -13.23 -4.28
C ALA A 169 14.86 -11.83 -4.64
N GLY A 170 13.99 -10.81 -4.72
CA GLY A 170 14.36 -9.45 -5.09
C GLY A 170 14.82 -9.29 -6.55
N ILE A 171 14.50 -10.25 -7.41
CA ILE A 171 14.92 -10.26 -8.82
C ILE A 171 14.05 -9.32 -9.67
N GLU A 172 12.86 -8.98 -9.17
CA GLU A 172 11.87 -8.15 -9.88
C GLU A 172 12.43 -6.80 -10.34
N ASN A 173 13.22 -6.12 -9.50
CA ASN A 173 13.87 -4.86 -9.88
C ASN A 173 14.84 -5.00 -11.06
N TYR A 174 15.51 -6.14 -11.19
CA TYR A 174 16.37 -6.42 -12.33
C TYR A 174 15.57 -6.71 -13.58
N ASN A 175 14.47 -7.47 -13.46
CA ASN A 175 13.58 -7.73 -14.59
C ASN A 175 12.97 -6.44 -15.14
N ILE A 176 12.52 -5.51 -14.28
CA ILE A 176 12.02 -4.20 -14.69
C ILE A 176 13.09 -3.40 -15.45
N GLN A 177 14.35 -3.44 -14.98
CA GLN A 177 15.46 -2.77 -15.68
C GLN A 177 15.75 -3.39 -17.04
N ILE A 178 15.69 -4.72 -17.15
CA ILE A 178 15.87 -5.45 -18.41
C ILE A 178 14.75 -5.10 -19.39
N GLU A 179 13.48 -5.14 -18.96
CA GLU A 179 12.33 -4.79 -19.81
C GLU A 179 12.41 -3.33 -20.29
N LYS A 180 12.80 -2.42 -19.41
CA LYS A 180 13.00 -1.01 -19.78
C LYS A 180 14.10 -0.84 -20.82
N ALA A 181 15.24 -1.50 -20.61
CA ALA A 181 16.36 -1.45 -21.56
C ALA A 181 15.97 -2.03 -22.93
N GLN A 182 15.17 -3.12 -22.95
CA GLN A 182 14.63 -3.67 -24.19
C GLN A 182 13.67 -2.71 -24.88
N SER A 183 12.73 -2.10 -24.13
CA SER A 183 11.83 -1.09 -24.70
C SER A 183 12.57 0.12 -25.26
N ASP A 184 13.67 0.54 -24.65
CA ASP A 184 14.51 1.63 -25.14
C ASP A 184 15.22 1.23 -26.45
N ILE A 185 15.70 -0.02 -26.55
CA ILE A 185 16.30 -0.58 -27.78
C ILE A 185 15.28 -0.60 -28.92
N ASP A 186 14.09 -1.15 -28.68
CA ASP A 186 13.03 -1.23 -29.68
C ASP A 186 12.65 0.18 -30.21
N GLY A 187 12.58 1.17 -29.32
CA GLY A 187 12.33 2.56 -29.69
C GLY A 187 13.44 3.18 -30.54
N ILE A 188 14.70 2.80 -30.32
CA ILE A 188 15.84 3.25 -31.14
C ILE A 188 15.79 2.60 -32.53
N GLU A 189 15.51 1.31 -32.62
CA GLU A 189 15.38 0.60 -33.90
C GLU A 189 14.23 1.17 -34.76
N ASP A 190 13.10 1.48 -34.13
CA ASP A 190 11.98 2.16 -34.78
C ASP A 190 12.35 3.55 -35.29
N ASN A 191 13.19 4.29 -34.57
CA ASN A 191 13.66 5.61 -35.03
C ASN A 191 14.69 5.49 -36.16
N LEU A 192 15.60 4.51 -36.09
CA LEU A 192 16.54 4.23 -37.17
C LEU A 192 15.83 3.85 -38.47
N SER A 193 14.80 3.01 -38.39
CA SER A 193 14.02 2.62 -39.57
C SER A 193 13.33 3.82 -40.23
N LYS A 194 12.77 4.75 -39.44
CA LYS A 194 12.18 6.00 -39.95
C LYS A 194 13.21 6.90 -40.62
N ILE A 195 14.41 7.04 -40.03
CA ILE A 195 15.49 7.84 -40.62
C ILE A 195 15.95 7.21 -41.94
N GLN A 196 16.07 5.89 -42.01
CA GLN A 196 16.46 5.18 -43.22
C GLN A 196 15.47 5.45 -44.37
N ILE A 197 14.16 5.42 -44.10
CA ILE A 197 13.12 5.75 -45.08
C ILE A 197 13.29 7.18 -45.62
N LEU A 198 13.56 8.16 -44.74
CA LEU A 198 13.76 9.55 -45.16
C LEU A 198 15.02 9.74 -46.02
N ILE A 199 16.09 9.01 -45.73
CA ILE A 199 17.32 9.01 -46.54
C ILE A 199 17.03 8.45 -47.94
N ASP A 200 16.33 7.32 -48.01
CA ASP A 200 15.97 6.70 -49.30
C ASP A 200 15.05 7.60 -50.14
N GLU A 201 14.17 8.39 -49.51
CA GLU A 201 13.32 9.38 -50.19
C GLU A 201 14.12 10.59 -50.70
N THR A 202 15.15 11.04 -49.99
CA THR A 202 15.99 12.20 -50.38
C THR A 202 17.08 11.87 -51.39
N GLN A 203 17.46 10.59 -51.53
CA GLN A 203 18.40 10.13 -52.56
C GLN A 203 17.75 9.78 -53.90
N ARG A 204 16.42 9.90 -54.01
CA ARG A 204 15.66 9.83 -55.28
C ARG A 204 15.45 11.23 -55.87
#